data_AF-A0A953TU66-F1
#
_entry.id   AF-A0A953TU66-F1
#
_cell.length_a   1.000
_cell.length_b   1.000
_cell.length_c   1.000
_cell.angle_alpha   90.00
_cell.angle_beta   90.00
_cell.angle_gamma   90.00
#
_symmetry.space_group_name_H-M   'P 1'
#
loop_
_entity.id
_entity.type
_entity.pdbx_description
1 polymer ?
#
loop_
_entity_poly.entity_id
_entity_poly.type
_entity_poly.pdbx_seq_one_letter_code
_entity_poly.pdbx_strand_id
1 'polypeptide(L)'
;MQPCRKDTIQLREAHWVIADLIGKGGHIRTVPIPVWVKAAIDAWTEASEITEGRVFRAINKAGKVWGDGMTAKMLWELVKDAASRAGIEKLAPHDLRRTCARLCHQAGGELDQMQFLLGHVSIQTTEKYLGCKQRLQSAVNDKMGIEPEGVC
;
A
#
# COMPACT_ATOMS: atom_id res chain seq x y z
N MET A 1 -6.41 -11.19 -9.26
CA MET A 1 -6.50 -10.09 -8.28
C MET A 1 -7.59 -9.16 -8.77
N GLN A 2 -8.53 -8.81 -7.90
CA GLN A 2 -9.61 -7.90 -8.24
C GLN A 2 -9.08 -6.48 -8.49
N PRO A 3 -9.59 -5.75 -9.49
CA PRO A 3 -9.26 -4.34 -9.69
C PRO A 3 -9.77 -3.47 -8.53
N CYS A 4 -9.09 -2.37 -8.25
CA CYS A 4 -9.62 -1.34 -7.35
C CYS A 4 -10.86 -0.70 -7.97
N ARG A 5 -11.97 -0.71 -7.23
CA ARG A 5 -13.26 -0.14 -7.67
C ARG A 5 -13.71 0.95 -6.71
N LYS A 6 -14.50 1.90 -7.20
CA LYS A 6 -15.00 3.01 -6.39
C LYS A 6 -15.85 2.51 -5.20
N ASP A 7 -16.68 1.50 -5.43
CA ASP A 7 -17.53 0.86 -4.41
C ASP A 7 -16.74 0.15 -3.29
N THR A 8 -15.47 -0.17 -3.54
CA THR A 8 -14.58 -0.76 -2.52
C THR A 8 -13.96 0.27 -1.59
N ILE A 9 -14.06 1.58 -1.90
CA ILE A 9 -13.51 2.63 -1.04
C ILE A 9 -14.54 3.00 0.01
N GLN A 10 -14.27 2.64 1.26
CA GLN A 10 -15.23 2.73 2.36
C GLN A 10 -14.59 3.37 3.59
N LEU A 11 -15.40 3.99 4.45
CA LEU A 11 -14.99 4.41 5.79
C LEU A 11 -15.38 3.29 6.77
N ARG A 12 -14.40 2.66 7.43
CA ARG A 12 -14.59 1.63 8.46
C ARG A 12 -13.78 2.00 9.70
N GLU A 13 -14.40 1.97 10.88
CA GLU A 13 -13.70 2.22 12.15
C GLU A 13 -12.83 3.50 12.12
N ALA A 14 -13.39 4.60 11.60
CA ALA A 14 -12.72 5.89 11.40
C ALA A 14 -11.54 5.91 10.40
N HIS A 15 -11.30 4.83 9.65
CA HIS A 15 -10.26 4.73 8.63
C HIS A 15 -10.86 4.56 7.24
N TRP A 16 -10.28 5.24 6.25
CA TRP A 16 -10.57 4.92 4.85
C TRP A 16 -9.91 3.59 4.50
N VAL A 17 -10.63 2.74 3.77
CA VAL A 17 -10.14 1.42 3.37
C VAL A 17 -10.46 1.13 1.91
N ILE A 18 -9.63 0.29 1.29
CA ILE A 18 -10.02 -0.48 0.12
C ILE A 18 -10.49 -1.84 0.64
N ALA A 19 -11.81 -2.00 0.69
CA ALA A 19 -12.51 -3.14 1.27
C ALA A 19 -12.43 -4.39 0.39
N ASP A 20 -12.33 -5.53 1.07
CA ASP A 20 -12.65 -6.86 0.53
C ASP A 20 -11.92 -7.21 -0.79
N LEU A 21 -10.67 -6.78 -0.92
CA LEU A 21 -9.83 -7.05 -2.08
C LEU A 21 -9.48 -8.52 -2.20
N ILE A 22 -9.95 -9.15 -3.27
CA ILE A 22 -9.62 -10.54 -3.60
C ILE A 22 -8.20 -10.60 -4.21
N GLY A 23 -7.28 -11.15 -3.41
CA GLY A 23 -5.88 -11.37 -3.74
C GLY A 23 -5.61 -12.64 -4.57
N LYS A 24 -4.33 -13.03 -4.62
CA LYS A 24 -3.92 -14.33 -5.18
C LYS A 24 -4.45 -15.45 -4.27
N GLY A 25 -4.95 -16.53 -4.86
CA GLY A 25 -5.47 -17.68 -4.09
C GLY A 25 -6.85 -17.47 -3.45
N GLY A 26 -7.58 -16.40 -3.83
CA GLY A 26 -8.93 -16.14 -3.31
C GLY A 26 -8.96 -15.48 -1.93
N HIS A 27 -7.82 -15.21 -1.31
CA HIS A 27 -7.76 -14.53 -0.02
C HIS A 27 -8.30 -13.10 -0.11
N ILE A 28 -9.27 -12.79 0.74
CA ILE A 28 -9.88 -11.47 0.89
C ILE A 28 -9.07 -10.68 1.92
N ARG A 29 -8.81 -9.41 1.64
CA ARG A 29 -8.23 -8.49 2.63
C ARG A 29 -8.78 -7.08 2.48
N THR A 30 -8.88 -6.38 3.59
CA THR A 30 -9.19 -4.95 3.62
C THR A 30 -7.89 -4.19 3.87
N VAL A 31 -7.62 -3.17 3.06
CA VAL A 31 -6.38 -2.39 3.12
C VAL A 31 -6.70 -0.98 3.60
N PRO A 32 -6.30 -0.57 4.82
CA PRO A 32 -6.45 0.81 5.24
C PRO A 32 -5.59 1.73 4.37
N ILE A 33 -6.14 2.89 4.03
CA ILE A 33 -5.46 3.91 3.24
C ILE A 33 -5.44 5.24 4.01
N PRO A 34 -4.33 5.99 3.96
CA PRO A 34 -4.28 7.33 4.52
C PRO A 34 -5.32 8.27 3.88
N VAL A 35 -5.75 9.27 4.65
CA VAL A 35 -6.71 10.30 4.19
C VAL A 35 -6.23 11.00 2.92
N TRP A 36 -4.93 11.26 2.78
CA TRP A 36 -4.38 11.89 1.58
C TRP A 36 -4.46 11.00 0.34
N VAL A 37 -4.39 9.67 0.50
CA VAL A 37 -4.60 8.72 -0.62
C VAL A 37 -6.06 8.77 -1.05
N LYS A 38 -6.99 8.80 -0.10
CA LYS A 38 -8.41 8.98 -0.40
C LYS A 38 -8.67 10.28 -1.17
N ALA A 39 -8.11 11.40 -0.71
CA ALA A 39 -8.25 12.69 -1.38
C ALA A 39 -7.68 12.67 -2.81
N ALA A 40 -6.54 12.01 -3.03
CA ALA A 40 -5.99 11.82 -4.37
C ALA A 40 -6.90 10.98 -5.28
N ILE A 41 -7.55 9.95 -4.72
CA ILE A 41 -8.54 9.16 -5.46
C ILE A 41 -9.77 10.00 -5.80
N ASP A 42 -10.28 10.82 -4.86
CA ASP A 42 -11.40 11.72 -5.13
C ASP A 42 -11.10 12.65 -6.29
N ALA A 43 -10.00 13.39 -6.19
CA ALA A 43 -9.57 14.35 -7.20
C ALA A 43 -9.42 13.70 -8.59
N TRP A 44 -8.87 12.48 -8.62
CA TRP A 44 -8.79 11.69 -9.85
C TRP A 44 -10.18 11.33 -10.38
N THR A 45 -11.06 10.77 -9.56
CA THR A 45 -12.39 10.32 -9.99
C THR A 45 -13.29 11.48 -10.41
N GLU A 46 -13.14 12.65 -9.79
CA GLU A 46 -13.85 13.88 -10.15
C GLU A 46 -13.37 14.39 -11.51
N ALA A 47 -12.05 14.59 -11.69
CA ALA A 47 -11.46 15.04 -12.95
C ALA A 47 -11.69 14.08 -14.12
N SER A 48 -11.92 12.80 -13.81
CA SER A 48 -12.14 11.71 -14.77
C SER A 48 -13.62 11.38 -15.01
N GLU A 49 -14.53 12.07 -14.32
CA GLU A 49 -15.98 11.82 -14.35
C GLU A 49 -16.35 10.34 -14.03
N ILE A 50 -15.55 9.69 -13.17
CA ILE A 50 -15.76 8.29 -12.79
C ILE A 50 -16.82 8.22 -11.68
N THR A 51 -18.04 7.88 -12.08
CA THR A 51 -19.17 7.70 -11.15
C THR A 51 -19.19 6.31 -10.53
N GLU A 52 -18.73 5.27 -11.25
CA GLU A 52 -18.77 3.87 -10.83
C GLU A 52 -17.65 2.99 -11.43
N GLY A 53 -17.52 1.76 -10.92
CA GLY A 53 -16.61 0.75 -11.46
C GLY A 53 -15.15 0.94 -11.09
N ARG A 54 -14.22 0.60 -12.00
CA ARG A 54 -12.78 0.66 -11.74
C ARG A 54 -12.30 2.09 -11.52
N VAL A 55 -11.44 2.31 -10.54
CA VAL A 55 -10.85 3.64 -10.27
C VAL A 55 -9.81 3.98 -11.33
N PHE A 56 -8.94 3.03 -11.66
CA PHE A 56 -7.88 3.24 -12.64
C PHE A 56 -8.37 2.94 -14.06
N ARG A 57 -8.34 3.96 -14.92
CA ARG A 57 -8.76 3.88 -16.34
C ARG A 57 -7.63 4.32 -17.27
N ALA A 58 -7.71 3.94 -18.54
CA ALA A 58 -6.77 4.44 -19.53
C ALA A 58 -7.09 5.90 -19.88
N ILE A 59 -6.07 6.66 -20.29
CA ILE A 59 -6.24 8.00 -20.83
C ILE A 59 -5.78 7.95 -22.29
N ASN A 60 -6.58 8.48 -23.21
CA ASN A 60 -6.20 8.58 -24.62
C ASN A 60 -5.28 9.79 -24.87
N LYS A 61 -4.78 9.93 -26.10
CA LYS A 61 -3.89 11.04 -26.47
C LYS A 61 -4.51 12.44 -26.33
N ALA A 62 -5.85 12.53 -26.26
CA ALA A 62 -6.59 13.77 -26.06
C ALA A 62 -6.81 14.10 -24.57
N GLY A 63 -6.21 13.34 -23.65
CA GLY A 63 -6.37 13.55 -22.21
C GLY A 63 -7.70 13.06 -21.64
N LYS A 64 -8.52 12.35 -22.45
CA LYS A 64 -9.82 11.83 -22.01
C LYS A 64 -9.70 10.38 -21.56
N VAL A 65 -10.44 10.05 -20.50
CA VAL A 65 -10.62 8.67 -20.04
C VAL A 65 -11.19 7.81 -21.17
N TRP A 66 -10.58 6.65 -21.37
CA TRP A 66 -10.98 5.69 -22.39
C TRP A 66 -11.01 4.27 -21.82
N GLY A 67 -12.00 3.50 -22.25
CA GLY A 67 -12.15 2.08 -21.88
C GLY A 67 -12.50 1.87 -20.42
N ASP A 68 -12.53 0.60 -20.01
CA ASP A 68 -13.00 0.19 -18.70
C ASP A 68 -11.87 -0.14 -17.71
N GLY A 69 -10.60 0.08 -18.06
CA GLY A 69 -9.51 -0.26 -17.17
C GLY A 69 -8.13 0.12 -17.68
N MET A 70 -7.18 0.05 -16.76
CA MET A 70 -5.76 0.20 -17.04
C MET A 70 -5.09 -1.18 -17.17
N THR A 71 -4.24 -1.34 -18.19
CA THR A 71 -3.40 -2.55 -18.31
C THR A 71 -2.20 -2.48 -17.36
N ALA A 72 -1.67 -3.65 -16.98
CA ALA A 72 -0.45 -3.72 -16.17
C ALA A 72 0.73 -3.00 -16.85
N LYS A 73 0.84 -3.11 -18.18
CA LYS A 73 1.89 -2.43 -18.96
C LYS A 73 1.83 -0.92 -18.78
N MET A 74 0.64 -0.30 -18.85
CA MET A 74 0.51 1.14 -18.64
C MET A 74 0.86 1.56 -17.22
N LEU A 75 0.49 0.78 -16.20
CA LEU A 75 0.90 1.03 -14.82
C LEU A 75 2.43 1.02 -14.67
N TRP A 76 3.11 0.07 -15.32
CA TRP A 76 4.57 0.01 -15.35
C TRP A 76 5.19 1.25 -15.98
N GLU A 77 4.67 1.70 -17.13
CA GLU A 77 5.16 2.91 -17.79
C GLU A 77 4.91 4.17 -16.94
N LEU A 78 3.76 4.28 -16.28
CA LEU A 78 3.47 5.39 -15.36
C LEU A 78 4.45 5.43 -14.18
N VAL A 79 4.77 4.27 -13.60
CA VAL A 79 5.75 4.19 -12.49
C VAL A 79 7.15 4.56 -12.97
N LYS A 80 7.57 4.11 -14.15
CA LYS A 80 8.87 4.49 -14.75
C LYS A 80 8.96 5.98 -15.02
N ASP A 81 7.90 6.56 -15.57
CA ASP A 81 7.83 7.99 -15.88
C ASP A 81 7.87 8.85 -14.59
N ALA A 82 7.12 8.46 -13.56
CA ALA A 82 7.21 9.08 -12.24
C ALA A 82 8.61 8.94 -11.62
N ALA A 83 9.25 7.77 -11.74
CA ALA A 83 10.60 7.53 -11.26
C ALA A 83 11.63 8.43 -11.97
N SER A 84 11.51 8.56 -13.29
CA SER A 84 12.35 9.43 -14.11
C SER A 84 12.26 10.89 -13.66
N ARG A 85 11.04 11.41 -13.48
CA ARG A 85 10.82 12.77 -12.95
C ARG A 85 11.39 12.98 -11.55
N ALA A 86 11.41 11.94 -10.73
CA ALA A 86 11.97 11.96 -9.39
C ALA A 86 13.49 11.72 -9.35
N GLY A 87 14.15 11.48 -10.49
CA GLY A 87 15.57 11.13 -10.56
C GLY A 87 15.90 9.76 -9.97
N ILE A 88 14.93 8.85 -9.91
CA ILE A 88 15.10 7.49 -9.36
C ILE A 88 15.35 6.51 -10.51
N GLU A 89 16.54 5.94 -10.54
CA GLU A 89 16.87 4.89 -11.51
C GLU A 89 16.24 3.54 -11.14
N LYS A 90 15.78 2.80 -12.15
CA LYS A 90 15.36 1.39 -12.05
C LYS A 90 14.32 1.10 -10.96
N LEU A 91 13.20 1.84 -10.96
CA LEU A 91 12.07 1.59 -10.07
C LEU A 91 11.01 0.69 -10.73
N ALA A 92 10.67 -0.43 -10.08
CA ALA A 92 9.51 -1.25 -10.44
C ALA A 92 8.33 -1.04 -9.46
N PRO A 93 7.09 -1.33 -9.88
CA PRO A 93 5.93 -1.30 -8.96
C PRO A 93 6.09 -2.18 -7.72
N HIS A 94 6.84 -3.29 -7.84
CA HIS A 94 7.12 -4.18 -6.71
C HIS A 94 8.05 -3.54 -5.66
N ASP A 95 8.98 -2.68 -6.09
CA ASP A 95 9.87 -1.95 -5.19
C ASP A 95 9.07 -0.96 -4.34
N LEU A 96 8.06 -0.29 -4.91
CA LEU A 96 7.14 0.57 -4.14
C LEU A 96 6.45 -0.17 -2.99
N ARG A 97 6.02 -1.42 -3.24
CA ARG A 97 5.42 -2.28 -2.22
C ARG A 97 6.44 -2.66 -1.14
N ARG A 98 7.68 -2.94 -1.52
CA ARG A 98 8.77 -3.21 -0.57
C ARG A 98 9.11 -1.99 0.27
N THR A 99 9.16 -0.81 -0.34
CA THR A 99 9.37 0.46 0.36
C THR A 99 8.24 0.75 1.34
N CYS A 100 6.98 0.55 0.94
CA CYS A 100 5.83 0.66 1.85
C CYS A 100 6.00 -0.24 3.08
N ALA A 101 6.34 -1.52 2.89
CA ALA A 101 6.62 -2.43 3.99
C ALA A 101 7.71 -1.88 4.92
N ARG A 102 8.86 -1.46 4.36
CA ARG A 102 9.96 -0.91 5.17
C ARG A 102 9.56 0.33 5.96
N LEU A 103 8.82 1.26 5.34
CA LEU A 103 8.35 2.48 5.98
C LEU A 103 7.37 2.18 7.13
N CYS A 104 6.43 1.24 6.93
CA CYS A 104 5.54 0.79 8.01
C CYS A 104 6.33 0.21 9.20
N HIS A 105 7.34 -0.63 8.94
CA HIS A 105 8.16 -1.19 10.02
C HIS A 105 9.02 -0.13 10.72
N GLN A 106 9.57 0.83 9.97
CA GLN A 106 10.34 1.95 10.53
C GLN A 106 9.47 2.86 11.40
N ALA A 107 8.19 3.01 11.06
CA ALA A 107 7.20 3.73 11.87
C ALA A 107 6.72 2.95 13.10
N GLY A 108 7.27 1.76 13.38
CA GLY A 108 6.88 0.93 14.52
C GLY A 108 5.70 0.00 14.26
N GLY A 109 5.38 -0.29 13.00
CA GLY A 109 4.34 -1.26 12.65
C GLY A 109 4.71 -2.68 13.06
N GLU A 110 3.75 -3.36 13.69
CA GLU A 110 3.83 -4.77 14.08
C GLU A 110 3.85 -5.70 12.85
N LEU A 111 4.65 -6.77 12.93
CA LEU A 111 4.91 -7.65 11.79
C LEU A 111 3.66 -8.36 11.26
N ASP A 112 2.75 -8.75 12.15
CA ASP A 112 1.47 -9.37 11.82
C ASP A 112 0.52 -8.38 11.11
N GLN A 113 0.44 -7.14 11.59
CA GLN A 113 -0.35 -6.08 10.96
C GLN A 113 0.17 -5.77 9.56
N MET A 114 1.49 -5.73 9.40
CA MET A 114 2.12 -5.57 8.10
C MET A 114 1.90 -6.78 7.18
N GLN A 115 1.89 -8.00 7.73
CA GLN A 115 1.54 -9.20 6.98
C GLN A 115 0.10 -9.10 6.43
N PHE A 116 -0.87 -8.67 7.24
CA PHE A 116 -2.25 -8.45 6.80
C PHE A 116 -2.35 -7.37 5.72
N LEU A 117 -1.69 -6.22 5.94
CA LEU A 117 -1.66 -5.11 4.99
C LEU A 117 -1.13 -5.54 3.61
N LEU A 118 -0.03 -6.29 3.60
CA LEU A 118 0.56 -6.81 2.37
C LEU A 118 -0.26 -7.96 1.79
N GLY A 119 -0.96 -8.74 2.61
CA GLY A 119 -1.64 -9.96 2.18
C GLY A 119 -0.65 -11.10 1.93
N HIS A 120 0.34 -11.24 2.82
CA HIS A 120 1.27 -12.36 2.79
C HIS A 120 0.72 -13.55 3.58
N VAL A 121 0.81 -14.75 2.99
CA VAL A 121 0.34 -15.99 3.64
C VAL A 121 1.23 -16.39 4.82
N SER A 122 2.52 -16.08 4.75
CA SER A 122 3.50 -16.39 5.79
C SER A 122 4.25 -15.14 6.22
N ILE A 123 4.48 -15.03 7.53
CA ILE A 123 5.27 -13.96 8.14
C ILE A 123 6.70 -13.91 7.58
N GLN A 124 7.28 -15.06 7.21
CA GLN A 124 8.60 -15.17 6.57
C GLN A 124 8.64 -14.40 5.24
N THR A 125 7.52 -14.30 4.53
CA THR A 125 7.44 -13.49 3.31
C THR A 125 7.49 -12.01 3.65
N THR A 126 6.88 -11.58 4.76
CA THR A 126 6.97 -10.20 5.25
C THR A 126 8.40 -9.88 5.71
N GLU A 127 9.06 -10.75 6.47
CA GLU A 127 10.44 -10.56 6.91
C GLU A 127 11.41 -10.34 5.75
N LYS A 128 11.26 -11.09 4.65
CA LYS A 128 12.06 -10.90 3.41
C LYS A 128 11.92 -9.49 2.82
N TYR A 129 10.77 -8.83 2.98
CA TYR A 129 10.57 -7.47 2.49
C TYR A 129 11.25 -6.42 3.39
N LEU A 130 11.34 -6.72 4.68
CA LEU A 130 11.91 -5.82 5.68
C LEU A 130 13.42 -5.92 5.78
N GLY A 131 13.99 -7.12 5.57
CA GLY A 131 15.41 -7.35 5.78
C GLY A 131 15.79 -7.12 7.25
N CYS A 132 14.93 -7.55 8.17
CA CYS A 132 15.09 -7.33 9.60
C CYS A 132 16.45 -7.84 10.10
N LYS A 133 17.10 -7.04 10.93
CA LYS A 133 18.27 -7.41 11.75
C LYS A 133 17.95 -7.03 13.19
N GLN A 134 18.52 -7.76 14.14
CA GLN A 134 18.41 -7.42 15.55
C GLN A 134 19.00 -6.02 15.79
N ARG A 135 18.23 -5.13 16.44
CA ARG A 135 18.65 -3.76 16.75
C ARG A 135 19.07 -3.70 18.22
N LEU A 136 20.36 -3.90 18.49
CA LEU A 136 20.87 -3.89 19.86
C LEU A 136 20.86 -2.49 20.51
N GLN A 137 20.93 -1.43 19.71
CA GLN A 137 20.90 -0.04 20.20
C GLN A 137 19.50 0.44 20.64
N SER A 138 18.46 -0.30 20.30
CA SER A 138 17.06 0.01 20.65
C SER A 138 16.36 -1.32 20.83
N ALA A 139 16.73 -2.05 21.87
CA ALA A 139 16.22 -3.40 22.07
C ALA A 139 14.72 -3.30 22.44
N VAL A 140 13.91 -4.17 21.82
CA VAL A 140 12.45 -4.13 22.01
C VAL A 140 12.04 -4.43 23.45
N ASN A 141 12.87 -5.22 24.16
CA ASN A 141 12.67 -5.57 25.56
C ASN A 141 12.98 -4.42 26.52
N ASP A 142 13.66 -3.34 26.09
CA ASP A 142 13.91 -2.16 26.93
C ASP A 142 12.63 -1.35 27.17
N LYS A 143 11.54 -1.69 26.48
CA LYS A 143 10.24 -1.02 26.57
C LYS A 143 9.17 -1.86 27.27
N MET A 144 9.57 -2.90 28.02
CA MET A 144 8.61 -3.79 28.66
C MET A 144 7.87 -3.14 29.83
N GLY A 145 8.47 -2.16 30.52
CA GLY A 145 7.79 -1.44 31.60
C GLY A 145 7.53 -2.30 32.84
N ILE A 146 8.31 -3.36 33.02
CA ILE A 146 8.24 -4.33 34.13
C ILE A 146 9.52 -4.36 34.96
N GLU A 147 10.29 -3.26 34.90
CA GLU A 147 11.54 -3.13 35.63
C GLU A 147 11.25 -3.15 37.15
N PRO A 148 12.06 -3.87 37.95
CA PRO A 148 11.93 -3.82 39.39
C PRO A 148 12.18 -2.39 39.88
N GLU A 149 11.40 -1.93 40.88
CA GLU A 149 11.67 -0.66 41.53
C GLU A 149 13.12 -0.63 42.08
N GLY A 150 13.91 0.35 41.68
CA GLY A 150 15.24 0.61 42.25
C GLY A 150 16.44 0.07 41.47
N VAL A 151 16.30 -0.36 40.22
CA VAL A 151 17.44 -0.68 39.36
C VAL A 151 17.77 0.53 38.47
N CYS A 152 18.93 1.15 38.73
CA CYS A 152 19.54 2.19 37.89
C CYS A 152 20.30 1.58 36.70
#